data_AF-A0A1E4QYL1-F1
#
_entry.id   AF-A0A1E4QYL1-F1
#
_cell.length_a   1.000
_cell.length_b   1.000
_cell.length_c   1.000
_cell.angle_alpha   90.00
_cell.angle_beta   90.00
_cell.angle_gamma   90.00
#
_symmetry.space_group_name_H-M   'P 1'
#
loop_
_entity.id
_entity.type
_entity.pdbx_description
1 polymer ?
#
loop_
_entity_poly.entity_id
_entity_poly.type
_entity_poly.pdbx_seq_one_letter_code
_entity_poly.pdbx_strand_id
1 'polypeptide(L)'
;MKKVLLGHVGVDSGQLIIMDPCYINSQWKGYNDNIIGVKLWGEAHHEIYNFLLLKYPKLHFTYQNHIIKAAVKDENLANEILSYAYMQSLSLGKKIVFDKETDSTYEKICNVTNDNKKQGGPIAYSKGHEGFAVAFRSGVGDGLYPVFATMEEIPGWGESITKVEIQFVNKAE
;
A
#
# COMPACT_ATOMS: atom_id res chain seq x y z
N MET A 1 0.45 -23.89 -28.87
CA MET A 1 0.46 -22.64 -28.09
C MET A 1 -0.50 -21.64 -28.74
N LYS A 2 -1.49 -21.13 -28.01
CA LYS A 2 -2.49 -20.16 -28.50
C LYS A 2 -2.61 -19.00 -27.52
N LYS A 3 -2.44 -17.76 -27.97
CA LYS A 3 -2.67 -16.56 -27.15
C LYS A 3 -4.15 -16.17 -27.20
N VAL A 4 -4.76 -15.96 -26.02
CA VAL A 4 -6.19 -15.64 -25.87
C VAL A 4 -6.33 -14.41 -24.98
N LEU A 5 -7.16 -13.44 -25.38
CA LEU A 5 -7.56 -12.34 -24.51
C LEU A 5 -8.51 -12.87 -23.44
N LEU A 6 -8.11 -12.82 -22.17
CA LEU A 6 -8.98 -13.19 -21.05
C LEU A 6 -9.94 -12.05 -20.70
N GLY A 7 -9.50 -10.81 -20.84
CA GLY A 7 -10.26 -9.62 -20.48
C GLY A 7 -9.35 -8.41 -20.29
N HIS A 8 -9.82 -7.46 -19.48
CA HIS A 8 -9.06 -6.26 -19.14
C HIS A 8 -9.07 -6.03 -17.63
N VAL A 9 -7.99 -5.45 -17.11
CA VAL A 9 -7.88 -5.01 -15.72
C VAL A 9 -7.83 -3.49 -15.66
N GLY A 10 -8.69 -2.90 -14.85
CA GLY A 10 -8.67 -1.46 -14.56
C GLY A 10 -7.66 -1.14 -13.46
N VAL A 11 -6.93 -0.05 -13.63
CA VAL A 11 -5.92 0.46 -12.69
C VAL A 11 -6.24 1.91 -12.39
N ASP A 12 -6.37 2.24 -11.10
CA ASP A 12 -6.71 3.57 -10.58
C ASP A 12 -5.75 4.02 -9.44
N SER A 13 -4.77 3.18 -9.12
CA SER A 13 -3.76 3.42 -8.08
C SER A 13 -2.34 3.38 -8.63
N GLY A 14 -2.20 3.22 -9.95
CA GLY A 14 -0.96 2.84 -10.63
C GLY A 14 -0.40 1.46 -10.24
N GLN A 15 -1.12 0.64 -9.47
CA GLN A 15 -0.63 -0.59 -8.86
C GLN A 15 -1.58 -1.77 -9.09
N LEU A 16 -1.01 -2.97 -9.16
CA LEU A 16 -1.70 -4.23 -9.39
C LEU A 16 -1.16 -5.31 -8.46
N ILE A 17 -1.99 -6.33 -8.21
CA ILE A 17 -1.62 -7.51 -7.43
C ILE A 17 -2.09 -8.79 -8.12
N ILE A 18 -1.32 -9.84 -7.95
CA ILE A 18 -1.71 -11.21 -8.29
C ILE A 18 -1.74 -12.01 -6.99
N MET A 19 -2.88 -12.64 -6.69
CA MET A 19 -3.05 -13.50 -5.51
C MET A 19 -4.03 -14.64 -5.79
N ASP A 20 -3.97 -15.69 -4.96
CA ASP A 20 -5.05 -16.67 -4.87
C ASP A 20 -6.25 -16.06 -4.12
N PRO A 21 -7.48 -16.11 -4.67
CA PRO A 21 -8.67 -15.55 -4.02
C PRO A 21 -8.99 -16.15 -2.65
N CYS A 22 -8.54 -17.37 -2.33
CA CYS A 22 -8.69 -17.97 -1.00
C CYS A 22 -8.00 -17.15 0.10
N TYR A 23 -7.02 -16.32 -0.25
CA TYR A 23 -6.29 -15.49 0.71
C TYR A 23 -6.99 -14.16 1.02
N ILE A 24 -8.04 -13.80 0.29
CA ILE A 24 -8.82 -12.59 0.58
C ILE A 24 -9.40 -12.68 2.00
N ASN A 25 -10.07 -13.77 2.35
CA ASN A 25 -10.70 -13.88 3.68
C ASN A 25 -9.75 -14.38 4.78
N SER A 26 -8.55 -14.87 4.42
CA SER A 26 -7.65 -15.52 5.39
C SER A 26 -6.34 -14.76 5.65
N GLN A 27 -5.91 -13.89 4.73
CA GLN A 27 -4.65 -13.13 4.85
C GLN A 27 -4.82 -11.63 4.63
N TRP A 28 -5.84 -11.19 3.88
CA TRP A 28 -6.06 -9.77 3.64
C TRP A 28 -6.38 -9.04 4.95
N LYS A 29 -5.67 -7.93 5.20
CA LYS A 29 -5.92 -7.03 6.32
C LYS A 29 -6.47 -5.72 5.79
N GLY A 30 -7.68 -5.36 6.23
CA GLY A 30 -8.29 -4.08 5.93
C GLY A 30 -7.52 -2.90 6.53
N TYR A 31 -7.77 -1.71 6.01
CA TYR A 31 -7.11 -0.48 6.45
C TYR A 31 -7.33 -0.20 7.95
N ASN A 32 -8.57 -0.36 8.41
CA ASN A 32 -8.95 -0.04 9.79
C ASN A 32 -8.69 -1.19 10.77
N ASP A 33 -8.24 -2.35 10.32
CA ASP A 33 -8.18 -3.53 11.18
C ASP A 33 -7.00 -3.49 12.16
N ASN A 34 -5.96 -2.71 11.87
CA ASN A 34 -4.71 -2.71 12.64
C ASN A 34 -3.95 -1.38 12.48
N ILE A 35 -4.36 -0.36 13.24
CA ILE A 35 -3.57 0.85 13.41
C ILE A 35 -2.33 0.51 14.24
N ILE A 36 -1.17 0.92 13.74
CA ILE A 36 0.13 0.72 14.40
C ILE A 36 0.76 2.05 14.83
N GLY A 37 0.27 3.17 14.30
CA GLY A 37 0.75 4.49 14.70
C GLY A 37 0.09 5.64 13.99
N VAL A 38 0.71 6.81 14.17
CA VAL A 38 0.36 8.04 13.49
C VAL A 38 1.61 8.65 12.86
N LYS A 39 1.43 9.26 11.69
CA LYS A 39 2.48 9.94 10.94
C LYS A 39 2.02 11.34 10.58
N LEU A 40 2.85 12.34 10.85
CA LEU A 40 2.54 13.74 10.56
C LEU A 40 3.71 14.42 9.85
N TRP A 41 3.42 15.31 8.91
CA TRP A 41 4.41 16.11 8.17
C TRP A 41 3.77 17.40 7.65
N GLY A 42 4.58 18.37 7.23
CA GLY A 42 4.08 19.64 6.66
C GLY A 42 4.72 20.86 7.32
N GLU A 43 4.31 22.06 6.92
CA GLU A 43 4.93 23.34 7.30
C GLU A 43 5.09 23.56 8.81
N ALA A 44 4.18 23.01 9.62
CA ALA A 44 4.17 23.15 11.07
C ALA A 44 4.92 22.03 11.82
N HIS A 45 5.65 21.15 11.13
CA HIS A 45 6.18 19.91 11.71
C HIS A 45 6.98 20.13 13.01
N HIS A 46 7.77 21.21 13.10
CA HIS A 46 8.64 21.43 14.25
C HIS A 46 7.85 21.91 15.48
N GLU A 47 6.93 22.85 15.30
CA GLU A 47 6.08 23.34 16.37
C GLU A 47 5.11 22.27 16.87
N ILE A 48 4.50 21.51 15.95
CA ILE A 48 3.60 20.40 16.28
C ILE A 48 4.34 19.33 17.09
N TYR A 49 5.58 18.99 16.74
CA TYR A 49 6.37 18.04 17.52
C TYR A 49 6.53 18.50 18.97
N ASN A 50 6.87 19.77 19.20
CA ASN A 50 7.02 20.32 20.55
C ASN A 50 5.69 20.33 21.32
N PHE A 51 4.59 20.70 20.67
CA PHE A 51 3.26 20.64 21.30
C PHE A 51 2.86 19.21 21.70
N LEU A 52 3.17 18.22 20.85
CA LEU A 52 2.91 16.81 21.14
C LEU A 52 3.71 16.30 22.34
N LEU A 53 4.99 16.65 22.44
CA LEU A 53 5.83 16.28 23.58
C LEU A 53 5.29 16.88 24.91
N LEU A 54 4.80 18.12 24.87
CA LEU A 54 4.22 18.78 26.04
C LEU A 54 2.88 18.18 26.45
N LYS A 55 2.00 17.90 25.48
CA LYS A 55 0.66 17.35 25.70
C LYS A 55 0.69 15.88 26.13
N TYR A 56 1.59 15.10 25.56
CA TYR A 56 1.68 13.65 25.75
C TYR A 56 3.08 13.21 26.23
N PRO A 57 3.52 13.62 27.43
CA PRO A 57 4.89 13.38 27.91
C PRO A 57 5.25 11.91 28.11
N LYS A 58 4.26 11.01 28.13
CA LYS A 58 4.44 9.55 28.26
C LYS A 58 4.55 8.83 26.91
N LEU A 59 4.23 9.49 25.81
CA LEU A 59 4.33 8.91 24.47
C LEU A 59 5.70 9.21 23.88
N HIS A 60 6.27 8.22 23.21
CA HIS A 60 7.50 8.40 22.47
C HIS A 60 7.19 8.85 21.04
N PHE A 61 7.62 10.07 20.70
CA PHE A 61 7.56 10.60 19.34
C PHE A 61 8.96 10.62 18.72
N THR A 62 9.06 10.08 17.52
CA THR A 62 10.24 10.21 16.67
C THR A 62 10.06 11.39 15.72
N TYR A 63 11.16 12.08 15.40
CA TYR A 63 11.14 13.20 14.48
C TYR A 63 12.39 13.18 13.60
N GLN A 64 12.21 12.88 12.32
CA GLN A 64 13.29 12.75 11.34
C GLN A 64 12.79 13.20 9.96
N ASN A 65 13.63 13.91 9.20
CA ASN A 65 13.31 14.38 7.84
C ASN A 65 11.95 15.10 7.75
N HIS A 66 11.64 15.96 8.73
CA HIS A 66 10.37 16.71 8.83
C HIS A 66 9.12 15.83 9.04
N ILE A 67 9.29 14.55 9.37
CA ILE A 67 8.21 13.61 9.66
C ILE A 67 8.23 13.30 11.15
N ILE A 68 7.06 13.42 11.78
CA ILE A 68 6.80 12.98 13.15
C ILE A 68 6.12 11.62 13.08
N LYS A 69 6.53 10.67 13.92
CA LYS A 69 5.82 9.40 14.11
C LYS A 69 5.67 9.04 15.58
N ALA A 70 4.56 8.39 15.90
CA ALA A 70 4.39 7.71 17.19
C ALA A 70 3.72 6.36 16.98
N ALA A 71 4.24 5.33 17.65
CA ALA A 71 3.62 4.02 17.69
C ALA A 71 2.42 4.07 18.65
N VAL A 72 1.22 3.94 18.11
CA VAL A 72 -0.05 4.07 18.82
C VAL A 72 -1.02 3.06 18.22
N LYS A 73 -1.43 2.06 19.01
CA LYS A 73 -2.38 1.02 18.57
C LYS A 73 -3.83 1.35 18.90
N ASP A 74 -4.05 2.22 19.88
CA ASP A 74 -5.38 2.65 20.28
C ASP A 74 -5.91 3.68 19.28
N GLU A 75 -7.03 3.36 18.62
CA GLU A 75 -7.59 4.21 17.58
C GLU A 75 -8.07 5.57 18.12
N ASN A 76 -8.65 5.60 19.32
CA ASN A 76 -9.15 6.82 19.91
C ASN A 76 -7.99 7.78 20.22
N LEU A 77 -6.91 7.26 20.80
CA LEU A 77 -5.70 8.03 21.06
C LEU A 77 -5.04 8.49 19.77
N ALA A 78 -4.99 7.65 18.73
CA ALA A 78 -4.51 8.07 17.41
C ALA A 78 -5.32 9.25 16.86
N ASN A 79 -6.66 9.13 16.85
CA ASN A 79 -7.55 10.21 16.42
C ASN A 79 -7.41 11.48 17.28
N GLU A 80 -7.23 11.33 18.59
CA GLU A 80 -7.00 12.46 19.50
C GLU A 80 -5.71 13.22 19.16
N ILE A 81 -4.61 12.49 18.95
CA ILE A 81 -3.30 13.07 18.58
C ILE A 81 -3.42 13.82 17.25
N LEU A 82 -4.03 13.19 16.24
CA LEU A 82 -4.21 13.79 14.92
C LEU A 82 -5.08 15.06 14.98
N SER A 83 -6.18 15.01 15.73
CA SER A 83 -7.06 16.15 15.94
C SER A 83 -6.36 17.30 16.67
N TYR A 84 -5.59 16.98 17.71
CA TYR A 84 -4.81 17.97 18.45
C TYR A 84 -3.76 18.64 17.56
N ALA A 85 -2.99 17.87 16.78
CA ALA A 85 -2.01 18.40 15.84
C ALA A 85 -2.66 19.31 14.79
N TYR A 86 -3.80 18.91 14.24
CA TYR A 86 -4.55 19.74 13.30
C TYR A 86 -4.99 21.07 13.93
N MET A 87 -5.57 21.04 15.13
CA MET A 87 -6.00 22.26 15.83
C MET A 87 -4.83 23.21 16.15
N GLN A 88 -3.67 22.68 16.52
CA GLN A 88 -2.46 23.50 16.72
C GLN A 88 -1.92 24.06 15.39
N SER A 89 -2.05 23.33 14.28
CA SER A 89 -1.63 23.85 12.98
C SER A 89 -2.47 25.05 12.55
N LEU A 90 -3.79 25.00 12.81
CA LEU A 90 -4.72 26.09 12.55
C LEU A 90 -4.40 27.32 13.39
N SER A 91 -4.07 27.17 14.67
CA SER A 91 -3.71 28.30 15.54
C SER A 91 -2.40 28.98 15.10
N LEU A 92 -1.51 28.24 14.45
CA LEU A 92 -0.29 28.75 13.84
C LEU A 92 -0.50 29.34 12.44
N GLY A 93 -1.67 29.15 11.82
CA GLY A 93 -1.91 29.52 10.43
C GLY A 93 -1.05 28.72 9.43
N LYS A 94 -0.63 27.51 9.79
CA LYS A 94 0.26 26.65 9.00
C LYS A 94 -0.42 25.34 8.63
N LYS A 95 0.07 24.68 7.58
CA LYS A 95 -0.46 23.38 7.15
C LYS A 95 0.27 22.21 7.80
N ILE A 96 -0.51 21.20 8.18
CA ILE A 96 -0.03 19.88 8.53
C ILE A 96 -0.84 18.84 7.75
N VAL A 97 -0.16 17.80 7.30
CA VAL A 97 -0.74 16.59 6.73
C VAL A 97 -0.46 15.46 7.69
N PHE A 98 -1.42 14.58 7.86
CA PHE A 98 -1.31 13.47 8.78
C PHE A 98 -2.06 12.26 8.28
N ASP A 99 -1.63 11.09 8.74
CA ASP A 99 -2.28 9.84 8.48
C ASP A 99 -2.08 8.86 9.64
N LYS A 100 -2.93 7.83 9.69
CA LYS A 100 -2.71 6.66 10.53
C LYS A 100 -1.72 5.75 9.79
N GLU A 101 -0.76 5.21 10.52
CA GLU A 101 0.06 4.10 10.01
C GLU A 101 -0.67 2.80 10.32
N THR A 102 -0.82 1.93 9.33
CA THR A 102 -1.52 0.65 9.45
C THR A 102 -0.59 -0.49 9.07
N ASP A 103 -0.93 -1.72 9.45
CA ASP A 103 -0.27 -2.92 8.89
C ASP A 103 -1.09 -3.59 7.77
N SER A 104 -2.00 -2.80 7.18
CA SER A 104 -2.95 -3.25 6.16
C SER A 104 -2.25 -3.83 4.93
N THR A 105 -2.94 -4.71 4.22
CA THR A 105 -2.37 -5.30 2.99
C THR A 105 -2.16 -4.23 1.93
N TYR A 106 -3.05 -3.23 1.86
CA TYR A 106 -2.91 -2.11 0.93
C TYR A 106 -1.63 -1.29 1.19
N GLU A 107 -1.33 -0.97 2.45
CA GLU A 107 -0.11 -0.22 2.78
C GLU A 107 1.16 -1.03 2.48
N LYS A 108 1.12 -2.35 2.70
CA LYS A 108 2.22 -3.26 2.29
C LYS A 108 2.42 -3.26 0.78
N ILE A 109 1.34 -3.28 0.00
CA ILE A 109 1.38 -3.18 -1.46
C ILE A 109 2.06 -1.86 -1.86
N CYS A 110 1.59 -0.72 -1.35
CA CYS A 110 2.17 0.59 -1.60
C CYS A 110 3.67 0.63 -1.27
N ASN A 111 4.09 0.05 -0.15
CA ASN A 111 5.50 0.04 0.26
C ASN A 111 6.38 -0.74 -0.72
N VAL A 112 5.87 -1.84 -1.28
CA VAL A 112 6.62 -2.68 -2.24
C VAL A 112 6.66 -2.05 -3.64
N THR A 113 5.55 -1.45 -4.09
CA THR A 113 5.42 -0.89 -5.44
C THR A 113 6.06 0.50 -5.59
N ASN A 114 6.11 1.28 -4.51
CA ASN A 114 6.75 2.60 -4.49
C ASN A 114 8.29 2.54 -4.40
N ASP A 115 8.88 1.34 -4.27
CA ASP A 115 10.32 1.17 -4.46
C ASP A 115 10.67 1.46 -5.92
N ASN A 116 11.25 2.63 -6.15
CA ASN A 116 11.60 3.10 -7.49
C ASN A 116 12.60 2.22 -8.23
N LYS A 117 13.40 1.40 -7.53
CA LYS A 117 14.34 0.48 -8.15
C LYS A 117 13.66 -0.83 -8.53
N LYS A 118 12.82 -1.38 -7.65
CA LYS A 118 12.22 -2.71 -7.83
C LYS A 118 10.91 -2.71 -8.61
N GLN A 119 10.12 -1.64 -8.54
CA GLN A 119 8.81 -1.51 -9.20
C GLN A 119 7.72 -2.49 -8.69
N GLY A 120 8.04 -3.38 -7.74
CA GLY A 120 7.19 -4.47 -7.32
C GLY A 120 7.96 -5.51 -6.49
N GLY A 121 7.26 -6.57 -6.09
CA GLY A 121 7.82 -7.62 -5.25
C GLY A 121 6.77 -8.47 -4.54
N PRO A 122 7.22 -9.45 -3.73
CA PRO A 122 6.32 -10.34 -3.01
C PRO A 122 5.67 -9.64 -1.82
N ILE A 123 4.41 -10.00 -1.57
CA ILE A 123 3.72 -9.78 -0.30
C ILE A 123 3.77 -11.11 0.46
N ALA A 124 4.41 -11.09 1.63
CA ALA A 124 4.53 -12.26 2.48
C ALA A 124 3.20 -12.57 3.20
N TYR A 125 3.00 -13.84 3.53
CA TYR A 125 1.96 -14.27 4.47
C TYR A 125 2.15 -13.59 5.83
N SER A 126 1.10 -13.63 6.65
CA SER A 126 1.17 -13.18 8.06
C SER A 126 2.30 -13.83 8.87
N LYS A 127 2.72 -15.04 8.50
CA LYS A 127 3.86 -15.76 9.12
C LYS A 127 5.24 -15.36 8.59
N GLY A 128 5.31 -14.44 7.62
CA GLY A 128 6.54 -13.84 7.13
C GLY A 128 7.21 -14.54 5.93
N HIS A 129 6.72 -15.71 5.49
CA HIS A 129 7.23 -16.36 4.27
C HIS A 129 6.47 -15.89 3.02
N GLU A 130 7.09 -16.06 1.84
CA GLU A 130 6.52 -15.70 0.54
C GLU A 130 5.31 -16.57 0.15
N GLY A 131 4.50 -16.06 -0.79
CA GLY A 131 3.46 -16.80 -1.51
C GLY A 131 2.03 -16.32 -1.27
N PHE A 132 1.82 -15.22 -0.53
CA PHE A 132 0.50 -14.64 -0.35
C PHE A 132 0.06 -13.87 -1.60
N ALA A 133 0.87 -12.91 -2.07
CA ALA A 133 0.61 -12.19 -3.31
C ALA A 133 1.92 -11.67 -3.93
N VAL A 134 1.84 -11.20 -5.17
CA VAL A 134 2.88 -10.38 -5.81
C VAL A 134 2.26 -9.06 -6.23
N ALA A 135 2.90 -7.95 -5.86
CA ALA A 135 2.45 -6.61 -6.19
C ALA A 135 3.44 -5.92 -7.15
N PHE A 136 2.93 -5.10 -8.06
CA PHE A 136 3.76 -4.36 -9.02
C PHE A 136 3.04 -3.11 -9.54
N ARG A 137 3.80 -2.13 -10.01
CA ARG A 137 3.24 -0.95 -10.69
C ARG A 137 2.94 -1.23 -12.15
N SER A 138 1.92 -0.59 -12.70
CA SER A 138 1.69 -0.55 -14.16
C SER A 138 2.83 0.15 -14.89
N GLY A 139 3.50 1.10 -14.22
CA GLY A 139 4.62 1.88 -14.74
C GLY A 139 4.23 2.98 -15.72
N VAL A 140 2.98 2.97 -16.21
CA VAL A 140 2.44 3.95 -17.16
C VAL A 140 1.18 4.66 -16.64
N GLY A 141 0.84 4.43 -15.37
CA GLY A 141 -0.27 5.10 -14.68
C GLY A 141 -1.57 4.32 -14.73
N ASP A 142 -2.66 5.05 -14.59
CA ASP A 142 -4.03 4.54 -14.56
C ASP A 142 -4.52 4.22 -15.97
N GLY A 143 -5.43 3.26 -16.08
CA GLY A 143 -5.94 2.82 -17.37
C GLY A 143 -6.58 1.45 -17.36
N LEU A 144 -6.99 1.01 -18.55
CA LEU A 144 -7.59 -0.30 -18.79
C LEU A 144 -6.63 -1.14 -19.64
N TYR A 145 -6.04 -2.18 -19.05
CA TYR A 145 -4.99 -2.97 -19.70
C TYR A 145 -5.48 -4.38 -20.05
N PRO A 146 -5.21 -4.89 -21.26
CA PRO A 146 -5.61 -6.23 -21.64
C PRO A 146 -4.78 -7.29 -20.90
N VAL A 147 -5.45 -8.37 -20.51
CA VAL A 147 -4.87 -9.55 -19.86
C VAL A 147 -4.98 -10.72 -20.83
N PHE A 148 -3.84 -11.31 -21.17
CA PHE A 148 -3.76 -12.44 -22.08
C PHE A 148 -3.34 -13.71 -21.36
N ALA A 149 -3.85 -14.85 -21.82
CA ALA A 149 -3.37 -16.17 -21.49
C ALA A 149 -2.68 -16.82 -22.68
N THR A 150 -1.70 -17.67 -22.38
CA THR A 150 -1.16 -18.66 -23.31
C THR A 150 -1.75 -20.02 -22.97
N MET A 151 -2.45 -20.62 -23.94
CA MET A 151 -3.06 -21.95 -23.84
C MET A 151 -2.18 -23.00 -24.52
N GLU A 152 -1.95 -24.11 -23.83
CA GLU A 152 -1.16 -25.25 -24.32
C GLU A 152 -1.79 -26.57 -23.89
N GLU A 153 -1.60 -27.60 -24.71
CA GLU A 153 -1.99 -28.97 -24.37
C GLU A 153 -0.94 -29.54 -23.40
N ILE A 154 -1.36 -29.85 -22.17
CA ILE A 154 -0.50 -30.48 -21.17
C ILE A 154 -0.80 -31.99 -21.17
N PRO A 155 0.19 -32.86 -21.43
CA PRO A 155 -0.01 -34.31 -21.45
C PRO A 155 -0.68 -34.82 -20.17
N GLY A 156 -1.87 -35.44 -20.32
CA GLY A 156 -2.67 -35.99 -19.23
C GLY A 156 -3.59 -35.00 -18.51
N TRP A 157 -3.52 -33.70 -18.82
CA TRP A 157 -4.31 -32.64 -18.18
C TRP A 157 -5.20 -31.86 -19.15
N GLY A 158 -4.96 -31.99 -20.46
CA GLY A 158 -5.73 -31.29 -21.50
C GLY A 158 -5.20 -29.88 -21.79
N GLU A 159 -5.96 -29.11 -22.56
CA GLU A 159 -5.66 -27.70 -22.85
C GLU A 159 -5.77 -26.86 -21.56
N SER A 160 -4.68 -26.16 -21.20
CA SER A 160 -4.58 -25.41 -19.95
C SER A 160 -3.82 -24.09 -20.14
N ILE A 161 -4.03 -23.13 -19.22
CA ILE A 161 -3.27 -21.88 -19.17
C ILE A 161 -1.85 -22.19 -18.65
N THR A 162 -0.83 -21.83 -19.42
CA THR A 162 0.58 -21.99 -19.01
C THR A 162 1.30 -20.67 -18.75
N LYS A 163 0.72 -19.55 -19.20
CA LYS A 163 1.23 -18.19 -18.92
C LYS A 163 0.08 -17.18 -18.90
N VAL A 164 0.16 -16.22 -17.99
CA VAL A 164 -0.67 -15.01 -18.00
C VAL A 164 0.25 -13.79 -18.16
N GLU A 165 -0.14 -12.84 -19.00
CA GLU A 165 0.58 -11.58 -19.19
C GLU A 165 -0.38 -10.40 -19.26
N ILE A 166 0.03 -9.26 -18.69
CA ILE A 166 -0.69 -7.98 -18.77
C ILE A 166 0.14 -7.07 -19.66
N GLN A 167 -0.49 -6.49 -20.67
CA GLN A 167 0.21 -5.62 -21.62
C GLN A 167 -0.03 -4.15 -21.29
N PHE A 168 0.97 -3.50 -20.69
CA PHE A 168 0.90 -2.08 -20.30
C PHE A 168 1.15 -1.11 -21.46
N VAL A 169 1.97 -1.52 -22.42
CA VAL A 169 2.33 -0.72 -23.60
C VAL A 169 2.30 -1.57 -24.85
N ASN A 170 1.81 -0.98 -25.94
CA ASN A 170 2.01 -1.54 -27.27
C ASN A 170 3.39 -1.11 -27.74
N LYS A 171 4.31 -2.05 -27.88
CA LYS A 171 5.52 -1.80 -28.64
C LYS A 171 5.11 -1.84 -30.12
N ALA A 172 5.31 -0.74 -30.84
CA ALA A 172 5.30 -0.81 -32.29
C ALA A 172 6.45 -1.74 -32.70
N GLU A 173 6.14 -2.72 -33.54
CA GLU A 173 7.13 -3.59 -34.19
C GLU A 173 7.94 -2.80 -35.22
#